data_AF-A0A6N9PWQ8-F1
#
_entry.id   AF-A0A6N9PWQ8-F1
#
_cell.length_a   1.000
_cell.length_b   1.000
_cell.length_c   1.000
_cell.angle_alpha   90.00
_cell.angle_beta   90.00
_cell.angle_gamma   90.00
#
_symmetry.space_group_name_H-M   'P 1'
#
loop_
_entity.id
_entity.type
_entity.pdbx_description
1 polymer ?
#
loop_
_entity_poly.entity_id
_entity_poly.type
_entity_poly.pdbx_seq_one_letter_code
_entity_poly.pdbx_strand_id
1 'polypeptide(L)'
;MKRIILYGCGTASVEMRRNVEFFMDKSYEIIGCIDGKYNYDALDNKPFFEFEELQNIDFDFILLCSKKESTLASMLKRIQESSIDAKKVLTPLLFMEKSKERAHIDLINIVNNYYSREPNLIFGMSYSYTDLILKGLKIPFFRCCCPGMDLYYSLEVYKYMHNCKKISKKIDIVWLMFAYDHFHYDMSRSLTQYKSGNIFSLWRLDDWHNAEFCADAWEYIENYRLFGKRITEFYHFGQFDHQNKSQHYSIPDGESVLPSIWFRKHEETVVENIDIFKKFINLIREDGANPVVIIPPYYLHGIDKQSKEAFEEKRKEFYQILNDIEAETGRISLFDYSDLFEHRKECFTDLIHLNSLGAKLFTEIINREVILR
;
A
#
# COMPACT_ATOMS: atom_id res chain seq x y z
N MET A 1 27.76 -2.85 7.10
CA MET A 1 26.80 -2.74 8.22
C MET A 1 26.63 -1.26 8.46
N LYS A 2 25.40 -0.75 8.46
CA LYS A 2 25.12 0.67 8.64
C LYS A 2 25.19 1.02 10.13
N ARG A 3 25.72 2.19 10.48
CA ARG A 3 26.07 2.59 11.85
C ARG A 3 25.10 3.65 12.36
N ILE A 4 24.51 3.38 13.52
CA ILE A 4 23.42 4.15 14.11
C ILE A 4 23.85 4.75 15.45
N ILE A 5 23.52 6.03 15.64
CA ILE A 5 23.61 6.71 16.94
C ILE A 5 22.20 6.93 17.47
N LEU A 6 21.97 6.62 18.75
CA LEU A 6 20.69 6.91 19.41
C LEU A 6 20.74 8.28 20.08
N TYR A 7 19.80 9.17 19.74
CA TYR A 7 19.65 10.45 20.42
C TYR A 7 18.47 10.41 21.38
N GLY A 8 18.78 10.38 22.68
CA GLY A 8 17.80 10.29 23.77
C GLY A 8 18.07 9.04 24.59
N CYS A 9 18.69 9.24 25.75
CA CYS A 9 19.08 8.22 26.71
C CYS A 9 18.31 8.30 28.03
N GLY A 10 17.44 9.30 28.19
CA GLY A 10 16.66 9.48 29.42
C GLY A 10 15.62 8.38 29.65
N THR A 11 15.18 8.21 30.90
CA THR A 11 14.18 7.19 31.28
C THR A 11 12.86 7.28 30.50
N ALA A 12 12.49 8.47 30.03
CA ALA A 12 11.30 8.69 29.18
C ALA A 12 11.44 8.10 27.75
N SER A 13 12.65 7.70 27.34
CA SER A 13 12.96 7.11 26.04
C SER A 13 13.02 5.57 26.06
N VAL A 14 12.93 4.94 27.25
CA VAL A 14 13.21 3.51 27.42
C VAL A 14 12.40 2.65 26.46
N GLU A 15 11.07 2.85 26.39
CA GLU A 15 10.21 2.06 25.50
C GLU A 15 10.63 2.23 24.03
N MET A 16 10.89 3.46 23.58
CA MET A 16 11.30 3.75 22.21
C MET A 16 12.63 3.08 21.89
N ARG A 17 13.61 3.20 22.78
CA ARG A 17 14.92 2.59 22.62
C ARG A 17 14.86 1.07 22.59
N ARG A 18 14.07 0.44 23.46
CA ARG A 18 13.86 -1.01 23.43
C ARG A 18 13.18 -1.46 22.16
N ASN A 19 12.21 -0.71 21.63
CA ASN A 19 11.61 -0.99 20.33
C ASN A 19 12.64 -0.89 19.20
N VAL A 20 13.44 0.17 19.17
CA VAL A 20 14.53 0.34 18.20
C VAL A 20 15.48 -0.85 18.26
N GLU A 21 16.04 -1.17 19.43
CA GLU A 21 16.97 -2.29 19.60
C GLU A 21 16.36 -3.65 19.23
N PHE A 22 15.10 -3.87 19.62
CA PHE A 22 14.42 -5.13 19.40
C PHE A 22 14.04 -5.33 17.93
N PHE A 23 13.62 -4.30 17.20
CA PHE A 23 13.14 -4.41 15.82
C PHE A 23 14.16 -3.97 14.77
N MET A 24 15.31 -3.42 15.15
CA MET A 24 16.34 -3.04 14.17
C MET A 24 16.84 -4.25 13.38
N ASP A 25 16.89 -4.09 12.06
CA ASP A 25 17.40 -5.07 11.12
C ASP A 25 18.89 -5.32 11.34
N LYS A 26 19.33 -6.56 11.09
CA LYS A 26 20.70 -7.01 11.37
C LYS A 26 21.75 -6.35 10.48
N SER A 27 21.34 -5.68 9.41
CA SER A 27 22.24 -4.88 8.57
C SER A 27 22.67 -3.55 9.22
N TYR A 28 22.12 -3.22 10.40
CA TYR A 28 22.43 -2.03 11.18
C TYR A 28 23.06 -2.39 12.53
N GLU A 29 23.93 -1.51 13.04
CA GLU A 29 24.51 -1.57 14.39
C GLU A 29 24.31 -0.26 15.15
N ILE A 30 24.04 -0.34 16.45
CA ILE A 30 24.05 0.84 17.33
C ILE A 30 25.48 0.99 17.87
N ILE A 31 26.16 2.05 17.46
CA ILE A 31 27.56 2.30 17.84
C ILE A 31 27.71 3.15 19.09
N GLY A 32 26.63 3.79 19.53
CA GLY A 32 26.58 4.57 20.75
C GLY A 32 25.36 5.45 20.82
N CYS A 33 25.39 6.40 21.75
CA CYS A 33 24.27 7.27 22.02
C CYS A 33 24.71 8.67 22.45
N ILE A 34 23.79 9.61 22.32
CA ILE A 34 23.94 11.01 22.70
C ILE A 34 22.69 11.45 23.46
N ASP A 35 22.82 12.48 24.29
CA ASP A 35 21.69 13.09 24.99
C ASP A 35 21.93 14.60 25.20
N GLY A 36 20.85 15.35 25.45
CA GLY A 36 20.94 16.79 25.77
C GLY A 36 21.03 17.10 27.26
N LYS A 37 20.75 16.11 28.12
CA LYS A 37 20.61 16.24 29.57
C LYS A 37 21.60 15.35 30.33
N TYR A 38 21.95 14.20 29.78
CA TYR A 38 22.90 13.25 30.36
C TYR A 38 24.24 13.32 29.62
N ASN A 39 25.32 12.96 30.31
CA ASN A 39 26.67 12.82 29.76
C ASN A 39 27.18 11.36 29.81
N TYR A 40 26.26 10.41 29.97
CA TYR A 40 26.50 8.96 29.93
C TYR A 40 25.20 8.23 29.58
N ASP A 41 25.31 6.99 29.15
CA ASP A 41 24.16 6.13 28.92
C ASP A 41 23.64 5.52 30.22
N ALA A 42 22.62 6.14 30.79
CA ALA A 42 22.00 5.68 32.04
C ALA A 42 21.21 4.36 31.91
N LEU A 43 21.00 3.83 30.69
CA LEU A 43 20.16 2.66 30.46
C LEU A 43 20.96 1.36 30.30
N ASP A 44 21.97 1.37 29.43
CA ASP A 44 22.74 0.15 29.10
C ASP A 44 24.25 0.36 29.15
N ASN A 45 24.72 1.53 29.58
CA ASN A 45 26.14 1.88 29.60
C ASN A 45 26.82 1.69 28.24
N LYS A 46 26.11 1.96 27.13
CA LYS A 46 26.66 1.99 25.77
C LYS A 46 27.65 3.16 25.61
N PRO A 47 28.53 3.12 24.59
CA PRO A 47 29.38 4.25 24.26
C PRO A 47 28.55 5.54 24.15
N PHE A 48 28.97 6.56 24.90
CA PHE A 48 28.32 7.85 24.92
C PHE A 48 29.23 8.87 24.24
N PHE A 49 28.67 9.66 23.34
CA PHE A 49 29.39 10.71 22.64
C PHE A 49 28.85 12.07 23.06
N GLU A 50 29.75 13.04 23.24
CA GLU A 50 29.33 14.44 23.29
C GLU A 50 28.84 14.87 21.90
N PHE A 51 27.89 15.79 21.87
CA PHE A 51 27.24 16.16 20.61
C PHE A 51 28.24 16.76 19.60
N GLU A 52 29.24 17.49 20.09
CA GLU A 52 30.30 18.12 19.31
C GLU A 52 31.29 17.11 18.72
N GLU A 53 31.32 15.87 19.24
CA GLU A 53 32.16 14.78 18.72
C GLU A 53 31.56 14.12 17.48
N LEU A 54 30.25 14.28 17.24
CA LEU A 54 29.54 13.63 16.13
C LEU A 54 30.16 13.91 14.76
N GLN A 55 30.71 15.11 14.55
CA GLN A 55 31.40 15.48 13.31
C GLN A 55 32.61 14.60 12.97
N ASN A 56 33.21 13.96 13.97
CA ASN A 56 34.39 13.11 13.84
C ASN A 56 34.05 11.62 13.88
N ILE A 57 32.76 11.29 14.01
CA ILE A 57 32.28 9.92 14.09
C ILE A 57 31.66 9.55 12.74
N ASP A 58 32.11 8.44 12.17
CA ASP A 58 31.50 7.89 10.98
C ASP A 58 30.20 7.16 11.34
N PHE A 59 29.07 7.75 10.95
CA PHE A 59 27.72 7.20 11.14
C PHE A 59 26.84 7.42 9.92
N ASP A 60 25.87 6.51 9.73
CA ASP A 60 24.87 6.60 8.69
C ASP A 60 23.64 7.38 9.16
N PHE A 61 23.13 7.08 10.36
CA PHE A 61 21.96 7.77 10.89
C PHE A 61 22.02 8.08 12.39
N ILE A 62 21.31 9.13 12.79
CA ILE A 62 20.93 9.46 14.16
C ILE A 62 19.43 9.20 14.31
N LEU A 63 19.07 8.34 15.28
CA LEU A 63 17.66 8.05 15.60
C LEU A 63 17.19 8.90 16.78
N LEU A 64 16.12 9.66 16.58
CA LEU A 64 15.52 10.50 17.63
C LEU A 64 14.62 9.66 18.55
N CYS A 65 15.16 9.20 19.67
CA CYS A 65 14.49 8.31 20.62
C CYS A 65 13.59 9.08 21.61
N SER A 66 12.57 9.79 21.12
CA SER A 66 11.56 10.43 21.97
C SER A 66 10.16 10.33 21.37
N LYS A 67 9.16 10.09 22.22
CA LYS A 67 7.74 10.20 21.85
C LYS A 67 7.15 11.60 22.11
N LYS A 68 7.86 12.45 22.85
CA LYS A 68 7.38 13.79 23.20
C LYS A 68 7.75 14.78 22.11
N GLU A 69 6.75 15.36 21.47
CA GLU A 69 6.90 16.34 20.39
C GLU A 69 7.82 17.50 20.77
N SER A 70 7.64 18.09 21.96
CA SER A 70 8.51 19.17 22.44
C SER A 70 9.97 18.76 22.61
N THR A 71 10.23 17.50 22.95
CA THR A 71 11.60 16.96 23.06
C THR A 71 12.19 16.69 21.68
N LEU A 72 11.41 16.12 20.76
CA LEU A 72 11.83 15.93 19.37
C LEU A 72 12.17 17.27 18.70
N ALA A 73 11.32 18.29 18.90
CA ALA A 73 11.56 19.64 18.38
C ALA A 73 12.87 20.25 18.92
N SER A 74 13.19 20.04 20.20
CA SER A 74 14.45 20.48 20.80
C SER A 74 15.66 19.74 20.22
N MET A 75 15.56 18.41 20.06
CA MET A 75 16.61 17.58 19.44
C MET A 75 16.88 18.00 17.98
N LEU A 76 15.81 18.17 17.20
CA LEU A 76 15.88 18.62 15.81
C LEU A 76 16.51 20.00 15.71
N LYS A 77 16.13 20.94 16.58
CA LYS A 77 16.73 22.27 16.62
C LYS A 77 18.23 22.21 16.88
N ARG A 78 18.69 21.40 17.84
CA ARG A 78 20.14 21.23 18.11
C ARG A 78 20.87 20.64 16.91
N ILE A 79 20.26 19.72 16.18
CA ILE A 79 20.85 19.16 14.95
C ILE A 79 20.87 20.19 13.81
N GLN A 80 19.80 20.98 13.64
CA GLN A 80 19.76 22.05 12.62
C GLN A 80 20.81 23.14 12.85
N GLU A 81 21.18 23.38 14.11
CA GLU A 81 22.26 24.30 14.51
C GLU A 81 23.67 23.70 14.29
N SER A 82 23.76 22.44 13.85
CA SER A 82 25.01 21.72 13.58
C SER A 82 25.25 21.53 12.07
N SER A 83 26.44 21.02 11.71
CA SER A 83 26.78 20.68 10.32
C SER A 83 26.34 19.27 9.89
N ILE A 84 25.49 18.61 10.68
CA ILE A 84 24.99 17.26 10.37
C ILE A 84 23.95 17.34 9.26
N ASP A 85 24.11 16.50 8.24
CA ASP A 85 23.12 16.39 7.15
C ASP A 85 21.77 15.94 7.70
N ALA A 86 20.71 16.72 7.41
CA ALA A 86 19.35 16.43 7.81
C ALA A 86 18.87 15.04 7.31
N LYS A 87 19.38 14.54 6.18
CA LYS A 87 19.05 13.20 5.67
C LYS A 87 19.61 12.07 6.51
N LYS A 88 20.55 12.34 7.42
CA LYS A 88 21.05 11.38 8.41
C LYS A 88 20.20 11.35 9.68
N VAL A 89 19.20 12.21 9.81
CA VAL A 89 18.36 12.28 11.02
C VAL A 89 17.05 11.59 10.75
N LEU A 90 16.71 10.60 11.56
CA LEU A 90 15.45 9.87 11.42
C LEU A 90 14.69 9.87 12.75
N THR A 91 13.39 10.12 12.66
CA THR A 91 12.44 9.81 13.72
C THR A 91 12.01 8.35 13.54
N PRO A 92 11.94 7.53 14.60
CA PRO A 92 11.41 6.17 14.52
C PRO A 92 9.87 6.13 14.30
N LEU A 93 9.41 6.59 13.13
CA LEU A 93 8.02 6.87 12.80
C LEU A 93 7.09 5.65 13.00
N LEU A 94 7.56 4.43 12.68
CA LEU A 94 6.81 3.18 12.88
C LEU A 94 6.47 2.90 14.36
N PHE A 95 7.13 3.60 15.29
CA PHE A 95 6.88 3.49 16.72
C PHE A 95 6.05 4.63 17.31
N MET A 96 5.75 5.67 16.52
CA MET A 96 5.06 6.89 16.96
C MET A 96 3.54 6.79 16.79
N GLU A 97 3.06 6.19 15.69
CA GLU A 97 1.70 6.34 15.19
C GLU A 97 0.78 5.14 15.52
N LYS A 98 0.42 4.96 16.80
CA LYS A 98 -0.55 3.94 17.29
C LYS A 98 -0.41 2.52 16.69
N SER A 99 0.75 2.17 16.13
CA SER A 99 1.04 0.89 15.47
C SER A 99 0.28 0.61 14.15
N LYS A 100 -0.31 1.61 13.48
CA LYS A 100 -1.03 1.34 12.22
C LYS A 100 -0.09 0.85 11.12
N GLU A 101 1.11 1.43 11.05
CA GLU A 101 2.19 1.09 10.12
C GLU A 101 2.84 -0.27 10.40
N ARG A 102 2.46 -0.91 11.52
CA ARG A 102 2.99 -2.23 11.87
C ARG A 102 2.15 -3.33 11.24
N ALA A 103 0.89 -3.06 10.88
CA ALA A 103 -0.13 -4.05 10.53
C ALA A 103 -0.33 -4.27 9.03
N HIS A 104 0.76 -4.59 8.32
CA HIS A 104 0.70 -4.83 6.88
C HIS A 104 0.97 -6.28 6.52
N ILE A 105 0.18 -6.76 5.58
CA ILE A 105 0.43 -8.04 4.91
C ILE A 105 1.73 -7.93 4.12
N ASP A 106 2.44 -9.04 3.98
CA ASP A 106 3.61 -9.14 3.11
C ASP A 106 3.20 -9.88 1.84
N LEU A 107 2.78 -9.14 0.81
CA LEU A 107 2.15 -9.72 -0.38
C LEU A 107 3.11 -10.63 -1.14
N ILE A 108 4.38 -10.25 -1.25
CA ILE A 108 5.40 -11.07 -1.91
C ILE A 108 5.68 -12.34 -1.11
N ASN A 109 5.73 -12.27 0.22
CA ASN A 109 5.82 -13.48 1.05
C ASN A 109 4.56 -14.36 0.92
N ILE A 110 3.38 -13.76 0.80
CA ILE A 110 2.13 -14.47 0.58
C ILE A 110 2.16 -15.23 -0.76
N VAL A 111 2.55 -14.56 -1.84
CA VAL A 111 2.77 -15.15 -3.16
C VAL A 111 3.82 -16.27 -3.08
N ASN A 112 4.88 -16.08 -2.28
CA ASN A 112 5.92 -17.09 -2.12
C ASN A 112 5.42 -18.36 -1.45
N ASN A 113 4.63 -18.25 -0.38
CA ASN A 113 4.26 -19.37 0.48
C ASN A 113 2.89 -19.98 0.17
N TYR A 114 1.94 -19.21 -0.38
CA TYR A 114 0.55 -19.65 -0.53
C TYR A 114 0.09 -19.81 -1.98
N TYR A 115 0.70 -19.12 -2.94
CA TYR A 115 0.36 -19.35 -4.35
C TYR A 115 0.72 -20.79 -4.74
N SER A 116 -0.32 -21.55 -5.10
CA SER A 116 -0.26 -23.00 -5.30
C SER A 116 -0.56 -23.36 -6.75
N ARG A 117 -0.18 -22.47 -7.68
CA ARG A 117 -0.39 -22.62 -9.14
C ARG A 117 -1.86 -22.60 -9.54
N GLU A 118 -2.67 -21.80 -8.84
CA GLU A 118 -3.99 -21.46 -9.31
C GLU A 118 -3.90 -20.91 -10.75
N PRO A 119 -4.75 -21.38 -11.67
CA PRO A 119 -4.73 -20.99 -13.07
C PRO A 119 -5.32 -19.60 -13.30
N ASN A 120 -5.92 -18.97 -12.29
CA ASN A 120 -6.50 -17.65 -12.44
C ASN A 120 -5.98 -16.71 -11.35
N LEU A 121 -5.74 -15.46 -11.71
CA LEU A 121 -5.19 -14.44 -10.80
C LEU A 121 -6.14 -13.25 -10.69
N ILE A 122 -6.20 -12.61 -9.52
CA ILE A 122 -6.95 -11.37 -9.29
C ILE A 122 -5.99 -10.27 -8.84
N PHE A 123 -5.94 -9.17 -9.56
CA PHE A 123 -5.27 -7.91 -9.21
C PHE A 123 -6.30 -6.80 -8.97
N GLY A 124 -5.87 -5.72 -8.33
CA GLY A 124 -6.71 -4.58 -8.00
C GLY A 124 -6.43 -3.99 -6.62
N MET A 125 -7.39 -3.25 -6.07
CA MET A 125 -7.29 -2.58 -4.77
C MET A 125 -8.08 -3.32 -3.67
N SER A 126 -8.65 -2.54 -2.75
CA SER A 126 -9.45 -2.99 -1.62
C SER A 126 -10.74 -3.69 -2.05
N TYR A 127 -11.42 -3.29 -3.12
CA TYR A 127 -12.61 -4.01 -3.63
C TYR A 127 -12.28 -5.43 -4.07
N SER A 128 -11.11 -5.68 -4.69
CA SER A 128 -10.68 -7.05 -5.05
C SER A 128 -10.44 -7.92 -3.81
N TYR A 129 -10.22 -7.26 -2.67
CA TYR A 129 -10.01 -7.87 -1.38
C TYR A 129 -11.34 -8.12 -0.62
N THR A 130 -12.27 -7.17 -0.65
CA THR A 130 -13.51 -7.19 0.15
C THR A 130 -14.73 -7.70 -0.59
N ASP A 131 -14.83 -7.45 -1.90
CA ASP A 131 -16.10 -7.57 -2.62
C ASP A 131 -16.33 -8.97 -3.19
N LEU A 132 -15.32 -9.84 -3.14
CA LEU A 132 -15.40 -11.22 -3.61
C LEU A 132 -15.08 -12.21 -2.49
N ILE A 133 -15.93 -13.24 -2.41
CA ILE A 133 -15.69 -14.42 -1.58
C ILE A 133 -14.89 -15.41 -2.42
N LEU A 134 -13.56 -15.40 -2.27
CA LEU A 134 -12.65 -16.20 -3.10
C LEU A 134 -13.00 -17.71 -3.09
N LYS A 135 -13.36 -18.25 -1.92
CA LYS A 135 -13.80 -19.66 -1.76
C LYS A 135 -15.15 -19.96 -2.42
N GLY A 136 -15.92 -18.94 -2.78
CA GLY A 136 -17.21 -19.05 -3.46
C GLY A 136 -17.12 -19.01 -4.98
N LEU A 137 -15.94 -18.78 -5.56
CA LEU A 137 -15.75 -18.81 -7.01
C LEU A 137 -15.77 -20.27 -7.53
N LYS A 138 -16.35 -20.48 -8.72
CA LYS A 138 -16.52 -21.81 -9.33
C LYS A 138 -15.24 -22.40 -9.89
N ILE A 139 -14.25 -21.56 -10.16
CA ILE A 139 -12.91 -21.98 -10.56
C ILE A 139 -11.88 -21.35 -9.60
N PRO A 140 -10.72 -21.98 -9.39
CA PRO A 140 -9.72 -21.50 -8.44
C PRO A 140 -9.05 -20.21 -8.91
N PHE A 141 -8.99 -19.23 -8.02
CA PHE A 141 -8.25 -17.98 -8.19
C PHE A 141 -7.25 -17.78 -7.05
N PHE A 142 -6.13 -17.14 -7.36
CA PHE A 142 -5.23 -16.58 -6.35
C PHE A 142 -5.28 -15.05 -6.38
N ARG A 143 -5.38 -14.45 -5.19
CA ARG A 143 -5.50 -13.00 -5.02
C ARG A 143 -4.12 -12.36 -4.88
N CYS A 144 -3.74 -11.58 -5.86
CA CYS A 144 -2.49 -10.84 -5.95
C CYS A 144 -2.69 -9.34 -5.66
N CYS A 145 -3.44 -8.99 -4.61
CA CYS A 145 -3.70 -7.60 -4.26
C CYS A 145 -3.58 -7.32 -2.75
N CYS A 146 -3.34 -6.05 -2.43
CA CYS A 146 -3.42 -5.49 -1.09
C CYS A 146 -4.22 -4.17 -1.10
N PRO A 147 -4.71 -3.70 0.07
CA PRO A 147 -5.38 -2.40 0.16
C PRO A 147 -4.52 -1.28 -0.43
N GLY A 148 -5.13 -0.42 -1.25
CA GLY A 148 -4.47 0.75 -1.82
C GLY A 148 -3.49 0.47 -2.97
N MET A 149 -3.35 -0.77 -3.45
CA MET A 149 -2.40 -1.15 -4.50
C MET A 149 -2.77 -0.61 -5.89
N ASP A 150 -1.87 0.10 -6.56
CA ASP A 150 -2.12 0.69 -7.87
C ASP A 150 -1.75 -0.23 -9.06
N LEU A 151 -1.84 0.30 -10.27
CA LEU A 151 -1.47 -0.37 -11.52
C LEU A 151 0.01 -0.74 -11.57
N TYR A 152 0.89 0.17 -11.13
CA TYR A 152 2.34 -0.05 -11.14
C TYR A 152 2.69 -1.30 -10.34
N TYR A 153 2.27 -1.34 -9.08
CA TYR A 153 2.59 -2.47 -8.21
C TYR A 153 1.83 -3.74 -8.60
N SER A 154 0.67 -3.63 -9.26
CA SER A 154 0.01 -4.79 -9.88
C SER A 154 0.87 -5.42 -10.96
N LEU A 155 1.45 -4.61 -11.84
CA LEU A 155 2.40 -5.06 -12.85
C LEU A 155 3.67 -5.64 -12.20
N GLU A 156 4.25 -4.98 -11.20
CA GLU A 156 5.49 -5.46 -10.57
C GLU A 156 5.30 -6.79 -9.83
N VAL A 157 4.15 -7.00 -9.17
CA VAL A 157 3.81 -8.31 -8.59
C VAL A 157 3.70 -9.38 -9.68
N TYR A 158 3.05 -9.07 -10.81
CA TYR A 158 2.97 -10.02 -11.93
C TYR A 158 4.34 -10.34 -12.51
N LYS A 159 5.17 -9.32 -12.78
CA LYS A 159 6.57 -9.49 -13.23
C LYS A 159 7.38 -10.32 -12.25
N TYR A 160 7.25 -10.08 -10.96
CA TYR A 160 7.90 -10.89 -9.93
C TYR A 160 7.50 -12.36 -10.05
N MET A 161 6.20 -12.64 -10.16
CA MET A 161 5.69 -14.00 -10.33
C MET A 161 6.17 -14.67 -11.64
N HIS A 162 6.23 -13.91 -12.73
CA HIS A 162 6.76 -14.34 -14.04
C HIS A 162 8.26 -14.67 -13.94
N ASN A 163 9.07 -13.74 -13.43
CA ASN A 163 10.53 -13.85 -13.33
C ASN A 163 10.97 -14.97 -12.39
N CYS A 164 10.25 -15.19 -11.28
CA CYS A 164 10.48 -16.31 -10.39
C CYS A 164 9.93 -17.65 -10.92
N LYS A 165 9.43 -17.69 -12.17
CA LYS A 165 8.83 -18.87 -12.83
C LYS A 165 7.70 -19.50 -12.01
N LYS A 166 7.01 -18.70 -11.19
CA LYS A 166 5.82 -19.13 -10.44
C LYS A 166 4.63 -19.25 -11.38
N ILE A 167 4.49 -18.28 -12.28
CA ILE A 167 3.57 -18.35 -13.40
C ILE A 167 4.23 -19.23 -14.48
N SER A 168 3.84 -20.50 -14.52
CA SER A 168 4.06 -21.35 -15.70
C SER A 168 2.94 -21.10 -16.72
N LYS A 169 3.10 -21.52 -17.98
CA LYS A 169 2.13 -21.41 -19.12
C LYS A 169 0.73 -22.04 -18.89
N LYS A 170 0.13 -21.83 -17.72
CA LYS A 170 -1.10 -22.40 -17.19
C LYS A 170 -1.98 -21.34 -16.53
N ILE A 171 -1.69 -20.06 -16.75
CA ILE A 171 -2.61 -19.01 -16.34
C ILE A 171 -3.64 -18.88 -17.46
N ASP A 172 -4.89 -19.09 -17.12
CA ASP A 172 -6.02 -19.02 -18.04
C ASP A 172 -6.57 -17.59 -18.06
N ILE A 173 -6.83 -17.01 -16.88
CA ILE A 173 -7.49 -15.71 -16.73
C ILE A 173 -6.76 -14.84 -15.71
N VAL A 174 -6.57 -13.56 -16.06
CA VAL A 174 -6.11 -12.53 -15.13
C VAL A 174 -7.20 -11.47 -14.99
N TRP A 175 -7.77 -11.37 -13.79
CA TRP A 175 -8.74 -10.34 -13.45
C TRP A 175 -8.03 -9.08 -12.99
N LEU A 176 -8.35 -8.00 -13.67
CA LEU A 176 -7.95 -6.63 -13.42
C LEU A 176 -9.19 -5.91 -12.88
N MET A 177 -9.47 -6.10 -11.59
CA MET A 177 -10.60 -5.42 -10.97
C MET A 177 -10.15 -3.99 -10.69
N PHE A 178 -10.71 -3.00 -11.39
CA PHE A 178 -10.27 -1.61 -11.30
C PHE A 178 -11.47 -0.64 -11.34
N ALA A 179 -11.37 0.44 -10.58
CA ALA A 179 -12.32 1.55 -10.59
C ALA A 179 -12.02 2.55 -11.72
N TYR A 180 -12.97 3.44 -12.04
CA TYR A 180 -12.79 4.44 -13.10
C TYR A 180 -11.67 5.45 -12.83
N ASP A 181 -11.38 5.72 -11.56
CA ASP A 181 -10.31 6.64 -11.15
C ASP A 181 -8.93 5.98 -11.14
N HIS A 182 -8.81 4.69 -11.46
CA HIS A 182 -7.57 3.94 -11.25
C HIS A 182 -6.40 4.42 -12.11
N PHE A 183 -6.64 4.93 -13.32
CA PHE A 183 -5.60 5.58 -14.14
C PHE A 183 -5.08 6.88 -13.53
N HIS A 184 -5.83 7.53 -12.65
CA HIS A 184 -5.41 8.76 -11.94
C HIS A 184 -4.71 8.47 -10.63
N TYR A 185 -4.62 7.20 -10.24
CA TYR A 185 -4.15 6.79 -8.93
C TYR A 185 -2.70 6.29 -9.01
N ASP A 186 -1.88 6.86 -8.13
CA ASP A 186 -0.52 6.42 -7.86
C ASP A 186 -0.38 6.34 -6.33
N MET A 187 -0.21 5.11 -5.83
CA MET A 187 -0.10 4.81 -4.41
C MET A 187 1.12 5.51 -3.81
N SER A 188 2.20 5.60 -4.57
CA SER A 188 3.52 6.01 -4.11
C SER A 188 3.73 7.52 -4.02
N ARG A 189 2.88 8.29 -4.71
CA ARG A 189 2.80 9.77 -4.59
C ARG A 189 1.97 10.24 -3.39
N SER A 190 1.38 9.33 -2.62
CA SER A 190 0.49 9.66 -1.50
C SER A 190 1.13 9.36 -0.14
N LEU A 191 1.48 10.42 0.61
CA LEU A 191 2.02 10.27 1.98
C LEU A 191 1.11 9.45 2.90
N THR A 192 -0.20 9.48 2.65
CA THR A 192 -1.18 8.67 3.38
C THR A 192 -0.91 7.17 3.25
N GLN A 193 -0.36 6.70 2.12
CA GLN A 193 -0.04 5.28 1.91
C GLN A 193 1.18 4.84 2.72
N TYR A 194 2.15 5.74 2.95
CA TYR A 194 3.26 5.51 3.86
C TYR A 194 2.82 5.55 5.33
N LYS A 195 1.98 6.53 5.70
CA LYS A 195 1.40 6.68 7.05
C LYS A 195 0.45 5.55 7.43
N SER A 196 -0.32 5.05 6.48
CA SER A 196 -1.17 3.89 6.70
C SER A 196 -0.42 2.58 6.53
N GLY A 197 0.83 2.64 6.01
CA GLY A 197 1.75 1.55 5.74
C GLY A 197 1.34 0.55 4.65
N ASN A 198 0.25 0.80 3.93
CA ASN A 198 -0.18 -0.05 2.81
C ASN A 198 0.91 -0.26 1.74
N ILE A 199 1.69 0.77 1.44
CA ILE A 199 2.79 0.67 0.46
C ILE A 199 3.84 -0.35 0.89
N PHE A 200 4.00 -0.55 2.20
CA PHE A 200 4.93 -1.52 2.75
C PHE A 200 4.45 -2.96 2.60
N SER A 201 3.24 -3.22 2.08
CA SER A 201 2.86 -4.57 1.72
C SER A 201 3.69 -5.18 0.58
N LEU A 202 4.40 -4.34 -0.15
CA LEU A 202 5.21 -4.69 -1.33
C LEU A 202 6.71 -4.52 -1.09
N TRP A 203 7.12 -4.29 0.15
CA TRP A 203 8.49 -3.94 0.53
C TRP A 203 9.59 -4.89 0.01
N ARG A 204 9.27 -6.16 -0.23
CA ARG A 204 10.24 -7.15 -0.76
C ARG A 204 10.65 -6.88 -2.20
N LEU A 205 9.89 -6.05 -2.92
CA LEU A 205 10.31 -5.55 -4.22
C LEU A 205 11.44 -4.51 -4.08
N ASP A 206 11.60 -3.89 -2.90
CA ASP A 206 12.48 -2.73 -2.64
C ASP A 206 12.41 -1.67 -3.74
N ASP A 207 11.19 -1.45 -4.22
CA ASP A 207 10.85 -0.49 -5.24
C ASP A 207 9.84 0.49 -4.66
N TRP A 208 10.22 1.76 -4.67
CA TRP A 208 9.47 2.88 -4.11
C TRP A 208 9.21 3.87 -5.23
N HIS A 209 8.49 3.40 -6.25
CA HIS A 209 8.10 4.16 -7.43
C HIS A 209 7.72 5.60 -7.07
N ASN A 210 8.10 6.61 -7.87
CA ASN A 210 7.72 8.02 -7.68
C ASN A 210 7.83 8.61 -6.25
N ALA A 211 8.54 7.95 -5.31
CA ALA A 211 8.61 8.36 -3.91
C ALA A 211 9.38 9.67 -3.75
N GLU A 212 10.26 9.99 -4.69
CA GLU A 212 10.95 11.27 -4.80
C GLU A 212 9.99 12.46 -4.96
N PHE A 213 8.78 12.23 -5.48
CA PHE A 213 7.74 13.25 -5.60
C PHE A 213 6.84 13.37 -4.37
N CYS A 214 7.01 12.48 -3.38
CA CYS A 214 6.29 12.53 -2.11
C CYS A 214 7.23 13.05 -1.01
N ALA A 215 7.03 14.30 -0.58
CA ALA A 215 7.72 14.83 0.58
C ALA A 215 7.57 13.88 1.77
N ASP A 216 8.65 13.70 2.53
CA ASP A 216 8.76 12.83 3.71
C ASP A 216 8.64 11.31 3.46
N ALA A 217 8.32 10.85 2.25
CA ALA A 217 8.26 9.40 1.95
C ALA A 217 9.58 8.68 2.25
N TRP A 218 10.71 9.34 1.97
CA TRP A 218 12.04 8.81 2.22
C TRP A 218 12.26 8.41 3.69
N GLU A 219 11.75 9.18 4.65
CA GLU A 219 11.94 8.89 6.09
C GLU A 219 11.15 7.64 6.47
N TYR A 220 9.94 7.48 5.93
CA TYR A 220 9.12 6.28 6.10
C TYR A 220 9.79 5.05 5.47
N ILE A 221 10.37 5.19 4.27
CA ILE A 221 11.12 4.12 3.59
C ILE A 221 12.35 3.69 4.41
N GLU A 222 13.15 4.64 4.90
CA GLU A 222 14.31 4.31 5.74
C GLU A 222 13.91 3.69 7.08
N ASN A 223 12.81 4.17 7.69
CA ASN A 223 12.21 3.51 8.85
C ASN A 223 11.82 2.07 8.57
N TYR A 224 11.25 1.81 7.40
CA TYR A 224 10.88 0.45 7.00
C TYR A 224 12.12 -0.43 6.75
N ARG A 225 13.18 0.11 6.12
CA ARG A 225 14.46 -0.60 5.98
C ARG A 225 15.09 -0.92 7.33
N LEU A 226 15.00 0.00 8.29
CA LEU A 226 15.49 -0.16 9.65
C LEU A 226 14.71 -1.20 10.46
N PHE A 227 13.37 -1.16 10.42
CA PHE A 227 12.53 -1.91 11.37
C PHE A 227 11.50 -2.83 10.72
N GLY A 228 11.05 -2.48 9.52
CA GLY A 228 9.88 -3.06 8.84
C GLY A 228 9.94 -4.58 8.73
N LYS A 229 11.07 -5.12 8.25
CA LYS A 229 11.24 -6.58 8.12
C LYS A 229 11.00 -7.32 9.44
N ARG A 230 11.65 -6.88 10.53
CA ARG A 230 11.50 -7.55 11.84
C ARG A 230 10.13 -7.31 12.46
N ILE A 231 9.52 -6.14 12.23
CA ILE A 231 8.14 -5.87 12.65
C ILE A 231 7.18 -6.84 11.95
N THR A 232 7.26 -6.95 10.62
CA THR A 232 6.43 -7.85 9.83
C THR A 232 6.63 -9.31 10.23
N GLU A 233 7.89 -9.74 10.43
CA GLU A 233 8.20 -11.08 10.93
C GLU A 233 7.68 -11.32 12.36
N PHE A 234 7.77 -10.34 13.26
CA PHE A 234 7.35 -10.53 14.65
C PHE A 234 5.83 -10.62 14.81
N TYR A 235 5.09 -9.74 14.15
CA TYR A 235 3.64 -9.68 14.31
C TYR A 235 2.88 -10.64 13.38
N HIS A 236 3.53 -11.18 12.34
CA HIS A 236 2.96 -12.18 11.42
C HIS A 236 1.53 -11.83 10.94
N PHE A 237 1.36 -10.69 10.27
CA PHE A 237 0.05 -10.31 9.73
C PHE A 237 -0.35 -11.20 8.57
N GLY A 238 -1.15 -12.23 8.86
CA GLY A 238 -1.77 -13.09 7.86
C GLY A 238 -2.80 -12.33 7.02
N GLN A 239 -3.02 -12.79 5.78
CA GLN A 239 -3.93 -12.18 4.79
C GLN A 239 -5.43 -12.32 5.15
N PHE A 240 -5.82 -12.53 6.41
CA PHE A 240 -7.10 -13.19 6.70
C PHE A 240 -7.94 -12.68 7.89
N ASP A 241 -7.74 -11.45 8.38
CA ASP A 241 -8.60 -10.90 9.45
C ASP A 241 -9.58 -9.79 9.01
N HIS A 242 -9.68 -9.50 7.71
CA HIS A 242 -10.42 -8.34 7.21
C HIS A 242 -11.48 -8.63 6.14
N GLN A 243 -11.90 -9.88 5.97
CA GLN A 243 -13.04 -10.15 5.10
C GLN A 243 -14.35 -9.82 5.84
N ASN A 244 -15.27 -9.18 5.13
CA ASN A 244 -16.69 -9.18 5.46
C ASN A 244 -17.02 -8.54 6.81
N LYS A 245 -16.82 -7.22 6.90
CA LYS A 245 -17.38 -6.42 7.98
C LYS A 245 -18.91 -6.49 7.90
N SER A 246 -19.55 -6.82 9.02
CA SER A 246 -21.01 -6.71 9.20
C SER A 246 -21.49 -5.25 9.28
N GLN A 247 -20.58 -4.29 9.10
CA GLN A 247 -20.90 -2.88 9.16
C GLN A 247 -21.68 -2.48 7.91
N HIS A 248 -22.86 -1.91 8.15
CA HIS A 248 -23.71 -1.33 7.12
C HIS A 248 -23.37 0.14 6.94
N TYR A 249 -23.38 0.57 5.68
CA TYR A 249 -23.25 1.97 5.33
C TYR A 249 -24.42 2.79 5.92
N SER A 250 -24.09 3.79 6.74
CA SER A 250 -25.07 4.51 7.57
C SER A 250 -25.35 5.95 7.14
N ILE A 251 -24.59 6.50 6.19
CA ILE A 251 -24.75 7.90 5.74
C ILE A 251 -26.03 8.00 4.90
N PRO A 252 -26.87 9.05 5.04
CA PRO A 252 -28.06 9.23 4.22
C PRO A 252 -27.77 9.30 2.71
N ASP A 253 -28.79 9.00 1.93
CA ASP A 253 -28.66 8.92 0.48
C ASP A 253 -28.48 10.31 -0.11
N GLY A 254 -27.62 10.43 -1.13
CA GLY A 254 -27.33 11.72 -1.77
C GLY A 254 -26.46 12.69 -0.96
N GLU A 255 -25.91 12.29 0.19
CA GLU A 255 -25.12 13.17 1.06
C GLU A 255 -23.61 12.93 0.98
N SER A 256 -23.16 11.81 0.44
CA SER A 256 -21.73 11.51 0.46
C SER A 256 -20.97 12.08 -0.71
N VAL A 257 -19.76 12.54 -0.41
CA VAL A 257 -18.82 13.08 -1.39
C VAL A 257 -17.78 12.01 -1.72
N LEU A 258 -17.51 11.80 -3.00
CA LEU A 258 -16.43 10.90 -3.43
C LEU A 258 -15.05 11.39 -2.94
N PRO A 259 -14.05 10.50 -2.86
CA PRO A 259 -12.69 10.92 -2.54
C PRO A 259 -12.14 11.94 -3.53
N SER A 260 -11.20 12.79 -3.08
CA SER A 260 -10.68 13.92 -3.87
C SER A 260 -10.11 13.56 -5.25
N ILE A 261 -9.66 12.32 -5.45
CA ILE A 261 -9.13 11.83 -6.74
C ILE A 261 -10.17 11.88 -7.87
N TRP A 262 -11.46 11.74 -7.54
CA TRP A 262 -12.55 11.81 -8.51
C TRP A 262 -12.70 13.21 -9.13
N PHE A 263 -12.23 14.24 -8.41
CA PHE A 263 -12.32 15.65 -8.82
C PHE A 263 -11.01 16.21 -9.38
N ARG A 264 -9.94 15.40 -9.43
CA ARG A 264 -8.61 15.85 -9.86
C ARG A 264 -8.26 15.24 -11.22
N LYS A 265 -7.42 15.96 -11.97
CA LYS A 265 -6.81 15.49 -13.22
C LYS A 265 -5.31 15.34 -12.98
N HIS A 266 -4.86 14.09 -12.88
CA HIS A 266 -3.46 13.76 -12.67
C HIS A 266 -2.83 13.33 -14.00
N GLU A 267 -2.72 14.28 -14.94
CA GLU A 267 -2.38 13.98 -16.35
C GLU A 267 -1.09 13.18 -16.51
N GLU A 268 -0.02 13.54 -15.78
CA GLU A 268 1.25 12.79 -15.80
C GLU A 268 1.06 11.33 -15.34
N THR A 269 0.30 11.12 -14.26
CA THR A 269 -0.01 9.78 -13.73
C THR A 269 -0.90 9.01 -14.70
N VAL A 270 -1.83 9.67 -15.39
CA VAL A 270 -2.66 9.01 -16.42
C VAL A 270 -1.81 8.52 -17.57
N VAL A 271 -0.92 9.36 -18.10
CA VAL A 271 -0.02 8.99 -19.21
C VAL A 271 0.85 7.80 -18.81
N GLU A 272 1.47 7.85 -17.64
CA GLU A 272 2.27 6.75 -17.12
C GLU A 272 1.45 5.47 -16.92
N ASN A 273 0.26 5.57 -16.31
CA ASN A 273 -0.59 4.43 -16.04
C ASN A 273 -1.16 3.78 -17.31
N ILE A 274 -1.37 4.55 -18.38
CA ILE A 274 -1.71 4.01 -19.70
C ILE A 274 -0.56 3.11 -20.20
N ASP A 275 0.68 3.58 -20.12
CA ASP A 275 1.85 2.81 -20.55
C ASP A 275 2.07 1.56 -19.68
N ILE A 276 1.89 1.68 -18.36
CA ILE A 276 1.94 0.55 -17.42
C ILE A 276 0.86 -0.47 -17.78
N PHE A 277 -0.37 -0.04 -17.99
CA PHE A 277 -1.48 -0.94 -18.30
C PHE A 277 -1.26 -1.65 -19.64
N LYS A 278 -0.78 -0.95 -20.68
CA LYS A 278 -0.38 -1.57 -21.96
C LYS A 278 0.68 -2.66 -21.76
N LYS A 279 1.75 -2.38 -20.99
CA LYS A 279 2.79 -3.36 -20.65
C LYS A 279 2.21 -4.55 -19.91
N PHE A 280 1.28 -4.31 -18.98
CA PHE A 280 0.66 -5.36 -18.19
C PHE A 280 -0.20 -6.28 -19.05
N ILE A 281 -1.07 -5.71 -19.88
CA ILE A 281 -1.92 -6.46 -20.82
C ILE A 281 -1.09 -7.31 -21.78
N ASN A 282 -0.02 -6.74 -22.34
CA ASN A 282 0.87 -7.49 -23.24
C ASN A 282 1.57 -8.65 -22.53
N LEU A 283 2.10 -8.42 -21.33
CA LEU A 283 2.76 -9.47 -20.55
C LEU A 283 1.80 -10.61 -20.19
N ILE A 284 0.55 -10.29 -19.81
CA ILE A 284 -0.51 -11.30 -19.56
C ILE A 284 -0.74 -12.17 -20.81
N ARG A 285 -0.81 -11.54 -21.99
CA ARG A 285 -1.03 -12.23 -23.27
C ARG A 285 0.17 -13.05 -23.73
N GLU A 286 1.38 -12.55 -23.51
CA GLU A 286 2.64 -13.28 -23.79
C GLU A 286 2.72 -14.59 -23.01
N ASP A 287 2.20 -14.59 -21.77
CA ASP A 287 2.07 -15.79 -20.93
C ASP A 287 0.88 -16.70 -21.33
N GLY A 288 0.10 -16.30 -22.34
CA GLY A 288 -1.02 -17.05 -22.90
C GLY A 288 -2.34 -16.88 -22.14
N ALA A 289 -2.42 -15.95 -21.20
CA ALA A 289 -3.60 -15.71 -20.39
C ALA A 289 -4.54 -14.66 -21.01
N ASN A 290 -5.81 -14.72 -20.64
CA ASN A 290 -6.82 -13.74 -21.02
C ASN A 290 -6.94 -12.62 -19.97
N PRO A 291 -6.63 -11.35 -20.31
CA PRO A 291 -6.90 -10.23 -19.43
C PRO A 291 -8.40 -9.90 -19.43
N VAL A 292 -8.97 -9.79 -18.23
CA VAL A 292 -10.37 -9.38 -18.02
C VAL A 292 -10.41 -8.22 -17.05
N VAL A 293 -10.98 -7.09 -17.47
CA VAL A 293 -11.23 -5.94 -16.61
C VAL A 293 -12.62 -6.07 -16.00
N ILE A 294 -12.71 -5.86 -14.69
CA ILE A 294 -13.97 -5.85 -13.95
C ILE A 294 -14.08 -4.52 -13.21
N ILE A 295 -15.15 -3.77 -13.45
CA ILE A 295 -15.45 -2.56 -12.66
C ILE A 295 -16.33 -2.98 -11.48
N PRO A 296 -15.91 -2.74 -10.22
CA PRO A 296 -16.66 -3.16 -9.05
C PRO A 296 -17.96 -2.34 -8.88
N PRO A 297 -18.95 -2.85 -8.12
CA PRO A 297 -20.17 -2.10 -7.82
C PRO A 297 -19.95 -0.86 -6.96
N TYR A 298 -20.75 0.18 -7.21
CA TYR A 298 -20.79 1.41 -6.42
C TYR A 298 -22.18 1.66 -5.84
N TYR A 299 -22.23 2.30 -4.67
CA TYR A 299 -23.48 2.81 -4.13
C TYR A 299 -23.79 4.22 -4.67
N LEU A 300 -24.18 4.30 -5.95
CA LEU A 300 -24.39 5.59 -6.65
C LEU A 300 -25.58 6.39 -6.10
N HIS A 301 -26.55 5.75 -5.45
CA HIS A 301 -27.62 6.48 -4.77
C HIS A 301 -27.12 7.22 -3.52
N GLY A 302 -25.99 6.80 -2.93
CA GLY A 302 -25.41 7.42 -1.74
C GLY A 302 -24.65 8.72 -1.98
N ILE A 303 -24.26 9.00 -3.23
CA ILE A 303 -23.42 10.14 -3.56
C ILE A 303 -24.20 11.39 -3.95
N ASP A 304 -23.65 12.55 -3.64
CA ASP A 304 -24.23 13.86 -3.95
C ASP A 304 -24.19 14.17 -5.46
N LYS A 305 -24.83 15.28 -5.84
CA LYS A 305 -24.92 15.70 -7.24
C LYS A 305 -23.53 15.93 -7.87
N GLN A 306 -22.63 16.59 -7.14
CA GLN A 306 -21.29 16.92 -7.65
C GLN A 306 -20.46 15.65 -7.89
N SER A 307 -20.56 14.69 -6.98
CA SER A 307 -19.90 13.39 -7.08
C SER A 307 -20.45 12.56 -8.22
N LYS A 308 -21.76 12.63 -8.52
CA LYS A 308 -22.34 11.96 -9.71
C LYS A 308 -21.76 12.52 -11.00
N GLU A 309 -21.61 13.85 -11.09
CA GLU A 309 -20.99 14.50 -12.25
C GLU A 309 -19.52 14.07 -12.41
N ALA A 310 -18.75 14.07 -11.33
CA ALA A 310 -17.36 13.61 -11.34
C ALA A 310 -17.22 12.12 -11.69
N PHE A 311 -18.12 11.28 -11.18
CA PHE A 311 -18.18 9.85 -11.50
C PHE A 311 -18.39 9.62 -12.99
N GLU A 312 -19.35 10.33 -13.59
CA GLU A 312 -19.64 10.25 -15.02
C GLU A 312 -18.51 10.77 -15.91
N GLU A 313 -17.82 11.84 -15.48
CA GLU A 313 -16.64 12.33 -16.18
C GLU A 313 -15.53 11.27 -16.19
N LYS A 314 -15.20 10.70 -15.01
CA LYS A 314 -14.19 9.64 -14.89
C LYS A 314 -14.58 8.37 -15.64
N ARG A 315 -15.85 7.98 -15.64
CA ARG A 315 -16.35 6.85 -16.41
C ARG A 315 -16.08 7.04 -17.90
N LYS A 316 -16.46 8.19 -18.46
CA LYS A 316 -16.23 8.51 -19.90
C LYS A 316 -14.76 8.48 -20.25
N GLU A 317 -13.93 9.10 -19.41
CA GLU A 317 -12.48 9.12 -19.59
C GLU A 317 -11.89 7.70 -19.57
N PHE A 318 -12.27 6.87 -18.60
CA PHE A 318 -11.83 5.48 -18.48
C PHE A 318 -12.14 4.66 -19.74
N TYR A 319 -13.37 4.75 -20.24
CA TYR A 319 -13.77 4.04 -21.45
C TYR A 319 -13.01 4.53 -22.70
N GLN A 320 -12.75 5.83 -22.80
CA GLN A 320 -11.94 6.38 -23.88
C GLN A 320 -10.52 5.82 -23.84
N ILE A 321 -9.87 5.88 -22.67
CA ILE A 321 -8.53 5.32 -22.45
C ILE A 321 -8.50 3.83 -22.80
N LEU A 322 -9.49 3.06 -22.34
CA LEU A 322 -9.53 1.63 -22.61
C LEU A 322 -9.65 1.35 -24.11
N ASN A 323 -10.52 2.07 -24.83
CA ASN A 323 -10.66 1.93 -26.29
C ASN A 323 -9.36 2.24 -27.05
N ASP A 324 -8.60 3.25 -26.60
CA ASP A 324 -7.32 3.62 -27.22
C ASP A 324 -6.28 2.52 -26.99
N ILE A 325 -6.23 1.94 -25.78
CA ILE A 325 -5.39 0.77 -25.47
C ILE A 325 -5.86 -0.47 -26.25
N GLU A 326 -7.18 -0.60 -26.42
CA GLU A 326 -7.94 -1.44 -27.36
C GLU A 326 -7.25 -1.63 -28.70
N ALA A 327 -7.05 -0.47 -29.35
CA ALA A 327 -6.56 -0.33 -30.70
C ALA A 327 -5.09 -0.78 -30.85
N GLU A 328 -4.30 -0.69 -29.78
CA GLU A 328 -2.87 -1.01 -29.81
C GLU A 328 -2.56 -2.42 -29.32
N THR A 329 -3.28 -2.88 -28.30
CA THR A 329 -2.99 -4.17 -27.64
C THR A 329 -3.92 -5.28 -28.13
N GLY A 330 -5.09 -4.93 -28.65
CA GLY A 330 -6.17 -5.86 -29.00
C GLY A 330 -7.25 -5.91 -27.91
N ARG A 331 -8.43 -6.40 -28.27
CA ARG A 331 -9.65 -6.40 -27.43
C ARG A 331 -9.45 -7.01 -26.04
N ILE A 332 -9.94 -6.31 -25.03
CA ILE A 332 -9.92 -6.67 -23.62
C ILE A 332 -11.36 -7.03 -23.21
N SER A 333 -11.51 -8.10 -22.42
CA SER A 333 -12.84 -8.43 -21.91
C SER A 333 -13.18 -7.47 -20.76
N LEU A 334 -14.22 -6.67 -20.91
CA LEU A 334 -14.68 -5.74 -19.87
C LEU A 334 -16.05 -6.16 -19.34
N PHE A 335 -16.17 -6.17 -18.01
CA PHE A 335 -17.43 -6.34 -17.29
C PHE A 335 -17.62 -5.18 -16.32
N ASP A 336 -18.59 -4.33 -16.61
CA ASP A 336 -18.92 -3.17 -15.79
C ASP A 336 -20.11 -3.49 -14.89
N TYR A 337 -19.88 -3.47 -13.57
CA TYR A 337 -20.89 -3.70 -12.55
C TYR A 337 -21.13 -2.48 -11.68
N SER A 338 -20.67 -1.31 -12.11
CA SER A 338 -20.70 -0.09 -11.29
C SER A 338 -22.10 0.32 -10.84
N ASP A 339 -23.14 -0.01 -11.60
CA ASP A 339 -24.55 0.24 -11.32
C ASP A 339 -25.30 -0.94 -10.67
N LEU A 340 -24.71 -2.14 -10.61
CA LEU A 340 -25.37 -3.40 -10.25
C LEU A 340 -26.15 -3.34 -8.92
N PHE A 341 -25.64 -2.60 -7.95
CA PHE A 341 -26.23 -2.42 -6.62
C PHE A 341 -26.48 -0.95 -6.28
N GLU A 342 -26.62 -0.08 -7.28
CA GLU A 342 -26.69 1.38 -7.05
C GLU A 342 -27.78 1.81 -6.07
N HIS A 343 -28.89 1.06 -6.00
CA HIS A 343 -30.02 1.30 -5.09
C HIS A 343 -30.07 0.39 -3.86
N ARG A 344 -29.07 -0.47 -3.66
CA ARG A 344 -29.05 -1.50 -2.61
C ARG A 344 -28.06 -1.19 -1.51
N LYS A 345 -28.37 -0.17 -0.72
CA LYS A 345 -27.55 0.31 0.40
C LYS A 345 -27.11 -0.81 1.35
N GLU A 346 -27.99 -1.78 1.59
CA GLU A 346 -27.77 -2.91 2.46
C GLU A 346 -26.65 -3.86 1.99
N CYS A 347 -26.17 -3.72 0.75
CA CYS A 347 -25.04 -4.48 0.21
C CYS A 347 -23.67 -3.83 0.51
N PHE A 348 -23.63 -2.63 1.08
CA PHE A 348 -22.41 -1.83 1.20
C PHE A 348 -21.97 -1.61 2.65
N THR A 349 -20.65 -1.53 2.85
CA THR A 349 -20.03 -1.03 4.10
C THR A 349 -19.72 0.46 4.00
N ASP A 350 -19.31 0.91 2.82
CA ASP A 350 -19.15 2.31 2.45
C ASP A 350 -19.50 2.51 0.96
N LEU A 351 -19.25 3.68 0.37
CA LEU A 351 -19.63 3.97 -1.02
C LEU A 351 -19.07 3.00 -2.07
N ILE A 352 -17.92 2.38 -1.80
CA ILE A 352 -17.11 1.66 -2.80
C ILE A 352 -16.75 0.24 -2.39
N HIS A 353 -17.10 -0.20 -1.18
CA HIS A 353 -16.86 -1.56 -0.69
C HIS A 353 -18.16 -2.26 -0.33
N LEU A 354 -18.29 -3.50 -0.80
CA LEU A 354 -19.38 -4.38 -0.42
C LEU A 354 -19.17 -4.92 1.00
N ASN A 355 -20.28 -5.12 1.70
CA ASN A 355 -20.31 -5.90 2.93
C ASN A 355 -20.49 -7.40 2.61
N SER A 356 -20.63 -8.23 3.65
CA SER A 356 -20.77 -9.69 3.50
C SER A 356 -21.93 -10.11 2.58
N LEU A 357 -23.06 -9.39 2.62
CA LEU A 357 -24.22 -9.67 1.77
C LEU A 357 -23.92 -9.29 0.33
N GLY A 358 -23.41 -8.07 0.10
CA GLY A 358 -23.03 -7.60 -1.23
C GLY A 358 -22.00 -8.52 -1.89
N ALA A 359 -20.94 -8.86 -1.15
CA ALA A 359 -19.86 -9.71 -1.65
C ALA A 359 -20.34 -11.11 -2.04
N LYS A 360 -21.25 -11.71 -1.25
CA LYS A 360 -21.87 -13.00 -1.59
C LYS A 360 -22.64 -12.91 -2.91
N LEU A 361 -23.53 -11.93 -3.04
CA LEU A 361 -24.34 -11.75 -4.23
C LEU A 361 -23.50 -11.43 -5.47
N PHE A 362 -22.49 -10.58 -5.31
CA PHE A 362 -21.57 -10.25 -6.40
C PHE A 362 -20.78 -11.47 -6.86
N THR A 363 -20.30 -12.30 -5.93
CA THR A 363 -19.61 -13.58 -6.25
C THR A 363 -20.51 -14.52 -7.06
N GLU A 364 -21.81 -14.62 -6.72
CA GLU A 364 -22.77 -15.44 -7.48
C GLU A 364 -22.99 -14.93 -8.92
N ILE A 365 -23.03 -13.60 -9.09
CA ILE A 365 -23.19 -12.94 -10.39
C ILE A 365 -21.93 -13.14 -11.25
N ILE A 366 -20.75 -12.90 -10.69
CA ILE A 366 -19.45 -13.11 -11.35
C ILE A 366 -19.29 -14.57 -11.81
N ASN A 367 -19.68 -15.54 -10.97
CA ASN A 367 -19.68 -16.95 -11.36
C ASN A 367 -20.55 -17.24 -12.59
N ARG A 368 -21.70 -16.59 -12.69
CA ARG A 368 -22.64 -16.79 -13.81
C ARG A 368 -22.17 -16.11 -15.08
N GLU A 369 -21.67 -14.88 -14.97
CA GLU A 369 -21.49 -13.99 -16.11
C GLU A 369 -20.06 -13.90 -16.62
N VAL A 370 -19.07 -14.12 -15.77
CA VAL A 370 -17.65 -14.05 -16.14
C VAL A 370 -17.05 -15.44 -16.29
N ILE A 371 -17.33 -16.35 -15.35
CA ILE A 371 -16.70 -17.68 -15.30
C ILE A 371 -17.40 -18.71 -16.18
N LEU A 372 -18.74 -18.81 -16.13
CA LEU A 372 -19.51 -19.85 -16.83
C LEU A 372 -19.95 -19.49 -18.25
N ARG A 373 -19.35 -18.46 -18.84
CA ARG A 373 -19.71 -17.97 -20.17
C ARG A 373 -19.33 -18.92 -21.30
#